data_AF-A0A7S3W1E4-F1
#
_entry.id   AF-A0A7S3W1E4-F1
#
_cell.length_a   1.000
_cell.length_b   1.000
_cell.length_c   1.000
_cell.angle_alpha   90.00
_cell.angle_beta   90.00
_cell.angle_gamma   90.00
#
_symmetry.space_group_name_H-M   'P 1'
#
loop_
_entity.id
_entity.type
_entity.pdbx_description
1 polymer ?
#
loop_
_entity_poly.entity_id
_entity_poly.type
_entity_poly.pdbx_seq_one_letter_code
_entity_poly.pdbx_strand_id
1 'polypeptide(L)'
;MKFESLYIGVKTEKWHTTIYPAIFLFRRFILVIVATFFQNTKSWLVLAFIQMQMFYLMYLFVSKVKEDKMENALEVMNETILLFFGYFMIFTTDFIPMVNIQYYYGWVLVYQIGLVMFIDYSYMFANTCYVAFVVKKHQ
;
A
#
# COMPACT_ATOMS: atom_id res chain seq x y z
N MET A 1 1.89 -12.41 -26.53
CA MET A 1 1.71 -11.14 -25.80
C MET A 1 2.55 -11.17 -24.52
N LYS A 2 3.48 -10.23 -24.27
CA LYS A 2 4.37 -10.24 -23.09
C LYS A 2 4.11 -9.09 -22.10
N PHE A 3 3.23 -8.15 -22.45
CA PHE A 3 2.85 -6.99 -21.62
C PHE A 3 1.40 -7.05 -21.12
N GLU A 4 0.62 -8.03 -21.58
CA GLU A 4 -0.81 -8.16 -21.24
C GLU A 4 -0.99 -8.41 -19.74
N SER A 5 -0.06 -9.14 -19.11
CA SER A 5 -0.08 -9.42 -17.66
C SER A 5 0.03 -8.17 -16.77
N LEU A 6 0.61 -7.08 -17.27
CA LEU A 6 0.76 -5.82 -16.52
C LEU A 6 -0.55 -5.01 -16.48
N TYR A 7 -1.50 -5.31 -17.37
CA TYR A 7 -2.77 -4.59 -17.49
C TYR A 7 -3.97 -5.47 -17.12
N ILE A 8 -3.77 -6.69 -16.60
CA ILE A 8 -4.87 -7.56 -16.15
C ILE A 8 -5.65 -6.85 -15.02
N GLY A 9 -6.94 -6.62 -15.24
CA GLY A 9 -7.86 -6.00 -14.29
C GLY A 9 -7.84 -4.47 -14.25
N VAL A 10 -7.04 -3.82 -15.10
CA VAL A 10 -6.89 -2.36 -15.20
C VAL A 10 -7.66 -1.84 -16.41
N LYS A 11 -8.48 -0.80 -16.26
CA LYS A 11 -9.22 -0.21 -17.39
C LYS A 11 -8.26 0.43 -18.39
N THR A 12 -8.12 -0.13 -19.58
CA THR A 12 -7.20 0.37 -20.61
C THR A 12 -7.77 1.50 -21.47
N GLU A 13 -9.04 1.86 -21.29
CA GLU A 13 -9.74 2.87 -22.10
C GLU A 13 -9.25 4.31 -21.86
N LYS A 14 -8.63 4.59 -20.70
CA LYS A 14 -8.23 5.95 -20.30
C LYS A 14 -6.73 6.02 -20.02
N TRP A 15 -6.07 7.03 -20.58
CA TRP A 15 -4.64 7.31 -20.38
C TRP A 15 -4.22 7.31 -18.90
N HIS A 16 -5.01 7.95 -18.04
CA HIS A 16 -4.73 8.04 -16.60
C HIS A 16 -4.70 6.68 -15.88
N THR A 17 -5.38 5.69 -16.44
CA THR A 17 -5.47 4.33 -15.88
C THR A 17 -4.36 3.45 -16.45
N THR A 18 -3.97 3.65 -17.71
CA THR A 18 -2.83 2.97 -18.36
C THR A 18 -1.48 3.33 -17.74
N ILE A 19 -1.30 4.55 -17.22
CA ILE A 19 -0.05 4.97 -16.56
C ILE A 19 0.13 4.41 -15.13
N TYR A 20 -0.86 3.67 -14.61
CA TYR A 20 -0.84 3.14 -13.25
C TYR A 20 0.44 2.36 -12.89
N PRO A 21 0.93 1.41 -13.72
CA PRO A 21 2.16 0.67 -13.39
C PRO A 21 3.40 1.57 -13.33
N ALA A 22 3.45 2.62 -14.17
CA ALA A 22 4.54 3.59 -14.17
C ALA A 22 4.52 4.44 -12.88
N ILE A 23 3.34 4.90 -12.45
CA ILE A 23 3.17 5.64 -11.18
C ILE A 23 3.59 4.79 -9.99
N PHE A 24 3.21 3.50 -9.98
CA PHE A 24 3.59 2.57 -8.92
C PHE A 24 5.10 2.40 -8.79
N LEU A 25 5.80 2.23 -9.92
CA LEU A 25 7.27 2.15 -9.94
C LEU A 25 7.92 3.48 -9.54
N PHE A 26 7.40 4.59 -10.04
CA PHE A 26 7.91 5.93 -9.73
C PHE A 26 7.79 6.25 -8.24
N ARG A 27 6.66 5.90 -7.60
CA ARG A 27 6.46 6.01 -6.16
C ARG A 27 7.55 5.27 -5.37
N ARG A 28 7.84 4.03 -5.75
CA ARG A 28 8.92 3.23 -5.13
C ARG A 28 10.29 3.87 -5.30
N PHE A 29 10.57 4.40 -6.49
CA PHE A 29 11.82 5.08 -6.77
C PHE A 29 12.00 6.34 -5.91
N ILE A 30 10.97 7.18 -5.79
CA ILE A 30 11.02 8.35 -4.91
C ILE A 30 11.22 7.93 -3.45
N LEU A 31 10.55 6.87 -3.00
CA LEU A 31 10.68 6.42 -1.61
C LEU A 31 12.12 5.98 -1.28
N VAL A 32 12.79 5.30 -2.20
CA VAL A 32 14.21 4.92 -2.05
C VAL A 32 15.11 6.15 -2.01
N ILE A 33 14.86 7.15 -2.87
CA ILE A 33 15.59 8.42 -2.85
C ILE A 33 15.41 9.10 -1.49
N VAL A 34 14.16 9.29 -1.05
CA VAL A 34 13.85 9.92 0.24
C VAL A 34 14.52 9.16 1.39
N ALA A 35 14.45 7.83 1.41
CA ALA A 35 15.11 7.01 2.41
C ALA A 35 16.63 7.20 2.44
N THR A 36 17.26 7.32 1.27
CA THR A 36 18.72 7.51 1.15
C THR A 36 19.15 8.88 1.64
N PHE A 37 18.43 9.94 1.24
CA PHE A 37 18.79 11.32 1.61
C PHE A 37 18.42 11.68 3.05
N PHE A 38 17.31 11.15 3.58
CA PHE A 38 16.79 11.47 4.93
C PHE A 38 17.08 10.38 5.96
N GLN A 39 18.03 9.46 5.71
CA GLN A 39 18.39 8.38 6.63
C GLN A 39 18.76 8.87 8.06
N ASN A 40 19.31 10.08 8.16
CA ASN A 40 19.73 10.68 9.43
C ASN A 40 18.60 11.43 10.16
N THR A 41 17.42 11.57 9.55
CA THR A 41 16.32 12.33 10.13
C THR A 41 15.00 11.61 9.94
N LYS A 42 14.69 10.72 10.90
CA LYS A 42 13.53 9.83 10.89
C LYS A 42 12.21 10.58 10.69
N SER A 43 12.07 11.75 11.32
CA SER A 43 10.89 12.60 11.20
C SER A 43 10.62 13.05 9.76
N TRP A 44 11.65 13.49 9.01
CA TRP A 44 11.48 13.91 7.62
C TRP A 44 11.13 12.74 6.70
N LEU A 45 11.73 11.57 6.95
CA LEU A 45 11.42 10.35 6.21
C LEU A 45 9.94 9.97 6.37
N VAL A 46 9.41 9.98 7.59
CA VAL A 46 8.00 9.65 7.88
C VAL A 46 7.06 10.68 7.27
N LEU A 47 7.36 11.97 7.37
CA LEU A 47 6.53 13.02 6.77
C LEU A 47 6.49 12.92 5.23
N ALA A 48 7.64 12.68 4.60
CA ALA A 48 7.71 12.49 3.15
C ALA A 48 6.94 11.23 2.70
N PHE A 49 7.00 10.15 3.48
CA PHE A 49 6.19 8.96 3.26
C PHE A 49 4.69 9.30 3.31
N ILE A 50 4.20 9.94 4.37
CA ILE A 50 2.79 10.33 4.51
C ILE A 50 2.33 11.20 3.34
N GLN A 51 3.13 12.20 2.95
CA GLN A 51 2.80 13.09 1.85
C GLN A 51 2.66 12.34 0.51
N MET A 52 3.58 11.41 0.24
CA MET A 52 3.54 10.56 -0.95
C MET A 52 2.30 9.65 -0.95
N GLN A 53 1.97 9.07 0.21
CA GLN A 53 0.78 8.23 0.38
C GLN A 53 -0.51 9.01 0.15
N MET A 54 -0.60 10.24 0.62
CA MET A 54 -1.77 11.09 0.34
C MET A 54 -1.95 11.38 -1.16
N PHE A 55 -0.87 11.72 -1.87
CA PHE A 55 -0.94 11.94 -3.32
C PHE A 55 -1.36 10.69 -4.08
N TYR A 56 -0.84 9.52 -3.70
CA TYR A 56 -1.22 8.27 -4.34
C TYR A 56 -2.68 7.89 -4.06
N LEU A 57 -3.15 8.08 -2.82
CA LEU A 57 -4.54 7.82 -2.45
C LEU A 57 -5.49 8.74 -3.23
N MET A 58 -5.18 10.03 -3.35
CA MET A 58 -5.93 10.97 -4.20
C MET A 58 -5.99 10.50 -5.66
N TYR A 59 -4.87 10.03 -6.21
CA TYR A 59 -4.82 9.48 -7.56
C TYR A 59 -5.72 8.25 -7.72
N LEU A 60 -5.75 7.33 -6.75
CA LEU A 60 -6.63 6.15 -6.77
C LEU A 60 -8.12 6.52 -6.73
N PHE A 61 -8.50 7.49 -5.90
CA PHE A 61 -9.89 7.96 -5.81
C PHE A 61 -10.39 8.56 -7.13
N VAL A 62 -9.55 9.34 -7.80
CA VAL A 62 -9.90 10.00 -9.08
C VAL A 62 -9.89 8.99 -10.23
N SER A 63 -8.86 8.14 -10.29
CA SER A 63 -8.58 7.33 -11.49
C SER A 63 -9.39 6.03 -11.53
N LYS A 64 -9.89 5.53 -10.38
CA LYS A 64 -10.69 4.28 -10.27
C LYS A 64 -10.18 3.18 -11.20
N VAL A 65 -8.92 2.82 -10.95
CA VAL A 65 -8.04 2.12 -11.89
C VAL A 65 -8.57 0.76 -12.28
N LYS A 66 -9.23 0.07 -11.34
CA LYS A 66 -9.72 -1.28 -11.53
C LYS A 66 -11.11 -1.35 -12.15
N GLU A 67 -11.33 -2.43 -12.91
CA GLU A 67 -12.64 -2.75 -13.52
C GLU A 67 -13.69 -3.04 -12.46
N ASP A 68 -13.36 -3.91 -11.50
CA ASP A 68 -14.25 -4.25 -10.40
C ASP A 68 -14.23 -3.19 -9.29
N LYS A 69 -15.43 -2.83 -8.82
CA LYS A 69 -15.63 -1.90 -7.72
C LYS A 69 -15.10 -2.47 -6.40
N MET A 70 -15.22 -3.78 -6.18
CA MET A 70 -14.74 -4.41 -4.95
C MET A 70 -13.22 -4.36 -4.88
N GLU A 71 -12.53 -4.70 -5.97
CA GLU A 71 -11.07 -4.62 -6.00
C GLU A 71 -10.54 -3.19 -5.87
N ASN A 72 -11.22 -2.20 -6.48
CA ASN A 72 -10.83 -0.80 -6.32
C ASN A 72 -11.02 -0.33 -4.87
N ALA A 73 -12.08 -0.79 -4.19
CA ALA A 73 -12.31 -0.49 -2.78
C ALA A 73 -11.25 -1.13 -1.87
N LEU A 74 -10.85 -2.38 -2.14
CA LEU A 74 -9.76 -3.04 -1.43
C LEU A 74 -8.44 -2.29 -1.60
N GLU A 75 -8.14 -1.81 -2.81
CA GLU A 75 -6.91 -1.07 -3.07
C GLU A 75 -6.87 0.28 -2.34
N VAL A 76 -7.99 1.02 -2.35
CA VAL A 76 -8.14 2.26 -1.58
C VAL A 76 -8.04 1.99 -0.08
N MET A 77 -8.65 0.91 0.42
CA MET A 77 -8.57 0.50 1.82
C MET A 77 -7.12 0.22 2.23
N ASN A 78 -6.37 -0.53 1.43
CA ASN A 78 -4.98 -0.86 1.71
C ASN A 78 -4.09 0.40 1.78
N GLU A 79 -4.24 1.33 0.86
CA GLU A 79 -3.49 2.59 0.91
C GLU A 79 -3.91 3.48 2.08
N THR A 80 -5.19 3.45 2.47
CA THR A 80 -5.69 4.14 3.67
C THR A 80 -5.06 3.57 4.94
N ILE A 81 -4.95 2.24 5.04
CA ILE A 81 -4.27 1.56 6.16
C ILE A 81 -2.78 1.93 6.21
N LEU A 82 -2.09 1.98 5.06
CA LEU A 82 -0.70 2.43 5.01
C LEU A 82 -0.53 3.88 5.45
N LEU A 83 -1.47 4.76 5.09
CA LEU A 83 -1.48 6.14 5.57
C LEU A 83 -1.65 6.20 7.09
N PHE A 84 -2.57 5.38 7.64
CA PHE A 84 -2.78 5.24 9.09
C PHE A 84 -1.49 4.78 9.80
N PHE A 85 -0.77 3.79 9.26
CA PHE A 85 0.54 3.38 9.79
C PHE A 85 1.57 4.51 9.74
N GLY A 86 1.58 5.31 8.66
CA GLY A 86 2.42 6.50 8.56
C GLY A 86 2.20 7.46 9.73
N TYR A 87 0.94 7.72 10.09
CA TYR A 87 0.61 8.55 11.26
C TYR A 87 1.10 7.93 12.59
N PHE A 88 0.96 6.61 12.77
CA PHE A 88 1.50 5.94 13.96
C PHE A 88 3.03 6.01 14.02
N MET A 89 3.71 5.97 12.87
CA MET A 89 5.16 6.11 12.82
C MET A 89 5.66 7.46 13.34
N ILE A 90 4.87 8.55 13.25
CA ILE A 90 5.24 9.86 13.82
C ILE A 90 5.52 9.73 15.33
N PHE A 91 4.73 8.91 16.05
CA PHE A 91 4.92 8.69 17.49
C PHE A 91 6.21 7.92 17.82
N THR A 92 6.83 7.29 16.82
CA THR A 92 8.10 6.58 16.95
C THR A 92 9.31 7.42 16.54
N THR A 93 9.10 8.64 16.05
CA THR A 93 10.20 9.55 15.67
C THR A 93 10.56 10.55 16.77
N ASP A 94 11.56 11.37 16.48
CA ASP A 94 12.12 12.37 17.38
C ASP A 94 11.13 13.49 17.77
N PHE A 95 9.90 13.49 17.22
CA PHE A 95 8.82 14.37 17.67
C PHE A 95 8.41 14.11 19.12
N ILE A 96 8.55 12.88 19.60
CA ILE A 96 8.31 12.52 21.01
C ILE A 96 9.66 12.25 21.66
N PRO A 97 10.16 13.11 22.56
CA PRO A 97 11.49 12.94 23.14
C PRO A 97 11.60 11.78 24.15
N MET A 98 10.47 11.23 24.60
CA MET A 98 10.43 10.18 25.62
C MET A 98 10.58 8.78 25.00
N VAL A 99 11.75 8.18 25.17
CA VAL A 99 12.11 6.85 24.61
C VAL A 99 11.14 5.75 25.05
N ASN A 100 10.69 5.76 26.31
CA ASN A 100 9.75 4.76 26.82
C ASN A 100 8.44 4.76 26.03
N ILE A 101 7.92 5.95 25.69
CA ILE A 101 6.68 6.10 24.95
C ILE A 101 6.86 5.60 23.52
N GLN A 102 7.96 5.98 22.86
CA GLN A 102 8.28 5.50 21.51
C GLN A 102 8.32 3.97 21.44
N TYR A 103 8.89 3.32 22.46
CA TYR A 103 8.99 1.86 22.53
C TYR A 103 7.61 1.18 22.57
N TYR A 104 6.70 1.64 23.42
CA TYR A 104 5.35 1.08 23.50
C TYR A 104 4.56 1.29 22.20
N TYR A 105 4.65 2.49 21.59
CA TYR A 105 4.01 2.74 20.30
C TYR A 105 4.62 1.90 19.17
N GLY A 106 5.92 1.63 19.22
CA GLY A 106 6.58 0.71 18.30
C GLY A 106 5.97 -0.69 18.35
N TRP A 107 5.73 -1.24 19.53
CA TRP A 107 5.06 -2.54 19.67
C TRP A 107 3.61 -2.52 19.18
N VAL A 108 2.86 -1.46 19.50
CA VAL A 108 1.49 -1.30 18.99
C VAL A 108 1.48 -1.31 17.45
N LEU A 109 2.42 -0.60 16.83
CA LEU A 109 2.56 -0.59 15.37
C LEU A 109 2.88 -2.00 14.81
N VAL A 110 3.79 -2.74 15.45
CA VAL A 110 4.13 -4.12 15.05
C VAL A 110 2.89 -5.04 15.12
N TYR A 111 2.10 -4.96 16.19
CA TYR A 111 0.86 -5.74 16.31
C TYR A 111 -0.16 -5.37 15.24
N GLN A 112 -0.34 -4.09 14.95
CA GLN A 112 -1.25 -3.63 13.90
C GLN A 112 -0.83 -4.12 12.52
N ILE A 113 0.46 -4.03 12.18
CA ILE A 113 1.00 -4.54 10.91
C ILE A 113 0.80 -6.05 10.81
N GLY A 114 1.09 -6.79 11.88
CA GLY A 114 0.91 -8.24 11.92
C GLY A 114 -0.55 -8.65 11.68
N LEU A 115 -1.50 -7.93 12.28
CA LEU A 115 -2.94 -8.19 12.10
C LEU A 115 -3.37 -7.94 10.65
N VAL A 116 -2.94 -6.84 10.04
CA VAL A 116 -3.31 -6.52 8.64
C VAL A 116 -2.70 -7.55 7.68
N MET A 117 -1.41 -7.88 7.85
CA MET A 117 -0.79 -8.94 7.05
C MET A 117 -1.53 -10.27 7.19
N PHE A 118 -1.94 -10.63 8.42
CA PHE A 118 -2.68 -11.86 8.65
C PHE A 118 -4.01 -11.89 7.89
N ILE A 119 -4.77 -10.77 7.89
CA ILE A 119 -6.02 -10.64 7.12
C ILE A 119 -5.75 -10.77 5.62
N ASP A 120 -4.76 -10.05 5.09
CA ASP A 120 -4.42 -10.05 3.66
C ASP A 120 -3.99 -11.45 3.18
N TYR A 121 -3.13 -12.12 3.94
CA TYR A 121 -2.70 -13.49 3.63
C TYR A 121 -3.84 -14.49 3.73
N SER A 122 -4.73 -14.35 4.71
CA SER A 122 -5.91 -15.20 4.85
C SER A 122 -6.86 -15.04 3.67
N TYR A 123 -7.09 -13.80 3.21
CA TYR A 123 -7.90 -13.51 2.03
C TYR A 123 -7.29 -14.11 0.76
N MET A 124 -5.97 -13.93 0.56
CA MET A 124 -5.26 -14.48 -0.59
C MET A 124 -5.30 -16.01 -0.61
N PHE A 125 -5.12 -16.65 0.56
CA PHE A 125 -5.21 -18.10 0.71
C PHE A 125 -6.61 -18.61 0.39
N ALA A 126 -7.65 -18.00 0.96
CA ALA A 126 -9.04 -18.37 0.68
C ALA A 126 -9.39 -18.24 -0.81
N ASN A 127 -8.94 -17.16 -1.46
CA ASN A 127 -9.15 -16.96 -2.89
C ASN A 127 -8.44 -18.03 -3.74
N THR A 128 -7.20 -18.38 -3.37
CA THR A 128 -6.42 -19.44 -4.04
C THR A 128 -7.11 -20.80 -3.92
N CYS A 129 -7.62 -21.14 -2.72
CA CYS A 129 -8.40 -22.36 -2.53
C CYS A 129 -9.67 -22.35 -3.36
N TYR A 130 -10.44 -21.25 -3.36
CA TYR A 130 -11.67 -21.14 -4.15
C TYR A 130 -11.41 -21.36 -5.64
N VAL A 131 -10.39 -20.70 -6.21
CA VAL A 131 -10.00 -20.88 -7.61
C VAL A 131 -9.59 -22.33 -7.89
N ALA A 132 -8.80 -22.95 -7.00
CA ALA A 132 -8.39 -24.35 -7.15
C ALA A 132 -9.59 -25.32 -7.16
N PHE A 133 -10.60 -25.08 -6.31
CA PHE A 133 -11.83 -25.89 -6.29
C PHE A 133 -12.72 -25.68 -7.50
N VAL A 134 -12.84 -24.45 -8.01
CA VAL A 134 -13.64 -24.13 -9.20
C VAL A 134 -13.01 -24.69 -10.47
N VAL A 135 -11.70 -24.54 -10.64
CA VAL A 135 -10.98 -25.09 -11.81
C VAL A 135 -11.09 -26.61 -11.85
N LYS A 136 -11.03 -27.27 -10.69
CA LYS A 136 -11.18 -28.73 -10.58
C LYS A 136 -12.61 -29.23 -10.85
N LYS A 137 -13.62 -28.34 -10.86
CA LYS A 137 -15.02 -28.67 -11.18
C LYS A 137 -15.33 -28.57 -12.69
N HIS A 138 -14.46 -27.93 -13.46
CA HIS A 138 -14.60 -27.74 -14.91
C HIS A 138 -13.63 -28.58 -15.76
N GLN A 139 -12.86 -29.48 -15.12
CA GLN A 139 -12.16 -30.59 -15.77
C GLN A 139 -12.93 -31.89 -15.50
#